data_AF-A0A7U5YI91-F1
#
_entry.id   AF-A0A7U5YI91-F1
#
_cell.length_a   1.000
_cell.length_b   1.000
_cell.length_c   1.000
_cell.angle_alpha   90.00
_cell.angle_beta   90.00
_cell.angle_gamma   90.00
#
_symmetry.space_group_name_H-M   'P 1'
#
loop_
_entity.id
_entity.type
_entity.pdbx_description
1 polymer ?
#
loop_
_entity_poly.entity_id
_entity_poly.type
_entity_poly.pdbx_seq_one_letter_code
_entity_poly.pdbx_strand_id
1 'polypeptide(L)'
;MRQTKRKAAILAMYAPQTREEAERIKLEAVAPPFDVAGVASFLYGYDVQMENPTLYRSVRRTLDTMAKAGQLVRVKVNEGRGPFGHINSQVVRYALPGTCEAIREGEQKDYIEGECSTVPDNGEKEQGHGGGGYSPGYDAGRGIWRL
;
A
#
# COMPACT_ATOMS: atom_id res chain seq x y z
N MET A 1 -14.23 19.06 -5.70
CA MET A 1 -14.87 17.75 -5.92
C MET A 1 -15.89 17.47 -4.82
N ARG A 2 -17.08 16.95 -5.11
CA ARG A 2 -18.11 16.65 -4.07
C ARG A 2 -17.68 15.48 -3.18
N GLN A 3 -17.79 15.67 -1.86
CA GLN A 3 -17.60 14.64 -0.85
C GLN A 3 -18.79 13.66 -0.90
N THR A 4 -18.51 12.37 -0.97
CA THR A 4 -19.53 11.31 -0.94
C THR A 4 -19.26 10.39 0.25
N LYS A 5 -20.28 9.64 0.70
CA LYS A 5 -20.11 8.65 1.79
C LYS A 5 -18.95 7.70 1.53
N ARG A 6 -18.80 7.23 0.28
CA ARG A 6 -17.67 6.37 -0.14
C ARG A 6 -16.32 7.05 0.04
N LYS A 7 -16.16 8.30 -0.40
CA LYS A 7 -14.88 9.02 -0.27
C LYS A 7 -14.53 9.28 1.19
N ALA A 8 -15.52 9.61 2.01
CA ALA A 8 -15.33 9.77 3.44
C ALA A 8 -14.87 8.45 4.10
N ALA A 9 -15.51 7.32 3.75
CA ALA A 9 -15.11 6.01 4.23
C ALA A 9 -13.68 5.63 3.81
N ILE A 10 -13.29 5.89 2.55
CA ILE A 10 -11.92 5.66 2.07
C ILE A 10 -10.91 6.50 2.87
N LEU A 11 -11.19 7.78 3.12
CA LEU A 11 -10.29 8.64 3.90
C LEU A 11 -10.18 8.18 5.37
N ALA A 12 -11.28 7.70 5.96
CA ALA A 12 -11.28 7.17 7.32
C ALA A 12 -10.36 5.96 7.49
N MET A 13 -10.11 5.17 6.44
CA MET A 13 -9.15 4.06 6.49
C MET A 13 -7.72 4.51 6.83
N TYR A 14 -7.35 5.73 6.47
CA TYR A 14 -6.01 6.26 6.73
C TYR A 14 -5.87 6.90 8.11
N ALA A 15 -6.97 7.13 8.81
CA ALA A 15 -7.00 7.72 10.15
C ALA A 15 -8.01 6.97 11.06
N PRO A 16 -7.76 5.68 11.33
CA PRO A 16 -8.60 4.93 12.26
C PRO A 16 -8.56 5.59 13.63
N GLN A 17 -9.73 5.73 14.27
CA GLN A 17 -9.85 6.41 15.56
C GLN A 17 -9.60 5.45 16.72
N THR A 18 -9.88 4.15 16.50
CA THR A 18 -9.70 3.11 17.51
C THR A 18 -8.73 2.04 17.03
N ARG A 19 -8.15 1.32 18.00
CA ARG A 19 -7.30 0.16 17.70
C ARG A 19 -8.08 -0.93 16.96
N GLU A 20 -9.34 -1.14 17.32
CA GLU A 20 -10.21 -2.13 16.68
C GLU A 20 -10.46 -1.79 15.20
N GLU A 21 -10.66 -0.52 14.89
CA GLU A 21 -10.78 -0.06 13.50
C GLU A 21 -9.48 -0.28 12.73
N ALA A 22 -8.34 0.05 13.32
CA ALA A 22 -7.04 -0.17 12.71
C ALA A 22 -6.79 -1.65 12.42
N GLU A 23 -7.07 -2.54 13.37
CA GLU A 23 -6.92 -3.99 13.19
C GLU A 23 -7.88 -4.55 12.13
N ARG A 24 -9.13 -4.07 12.09
CA ARG A 24 -10.07 -4.44 11.01
C ARG A 24 -9.55 -4.03 9.64
N ILE A 25 -9.03 -2.80 9.51
CA ILE A 25 -8.44 -2.31 8.26
C ILE A 25 -7.22 -3.15 7.87
N LYS A 26 -6.34 -3.54 8.82
CA LYS A 26 -5.21 -4.43 8.51
C LYS A 26 -5.66 -5.79 8.01
N LEU A 27 -6.69 -6.37 8.63
CA LEU A 27 -7.19 -7.70 8.28
C LEU A 27 -7.74 -7.72 6.85
N GLU A 28 -8.45 -6.66 6.45
CA GLU A 28 -9.15 -6.60 5.16
C GLU A 28 -8.31 -5.98 4.04
N ALA A 29 -7.49 -4.96 4.36
CA ALA A 29 -6.83 -4.12 3.37
C ALA A 29 -5.31 -4.10 3.46
N VAL A 30 -4.72 -4.82 4.43
CA VAL A 30 -3.29 -4.70 4.80
C VAL A 30 -2.96 -3.27 5.26
N ALA A 31 -1.77 -2.98 5.77
CA ALA A 31 -1.37 -1.62 6.11
C ALA A 31 -1.26 -0.72 4.84
N PRO A 32 -1.52 0.59 4.94
CA PRO A 32 -1.35 1.51 3.82
C PRO A 32 0.12 1.56 3.35
N PRO A 33 0.39 1.90 2.09
CA PRO A 33 -0.57 2.36 1.08
C PRO A 33 -1.49 1.22 0.60
N PHE A 34 -2.79 1.50 0.44
CA PHE A 34 -3.79 0.47 0.14
C PHE A 34 -3.91 0.25 -1.37
N ASP A 35 -4.09 -0.99 -1.81
CA ASP A 35 -4.44 -1.29 -3.20
C ASP A 35 -5.97 -1.23 -3.43
N VAL A 36 -6.40 -1.38 -4.68
CA VAL A 36 -7.84 -1.36 -5.02
C VAL A 36 -8.58 -2.52 -4.35
N ALA A 37 -7.93 -3.69 -4.23
CA ALA A 37 -8.51 -4.87 -3.63
C ALA A 37 -8.79 -4.65 -2.14
N GLY A 38 -7.80 -4.19 -1.37
CA GLY A 38 -7.96 -3.90 0.05
C GLY A 38 -9.04 -2.85 0.32
N VAL A 39 -9.09 -1.78 -0.47
CA VAL A 39 -10.16 -0.77 -0.33
C VAL A 39 -11.53 -1.35 -0.70
N ALA A 40 -11.62 -2.15 -1.76
CA ALA A 40 -12.88 -2.80 -2.13
C ALA A 40 -13.34 -3.78 -1.05
N SER A 41 -12.41 -4.52 -0.47
CA SER A 41 -12.68 -5.48 0.59
C SER A 41 -13.17 -4.82 1.86
N PHE A 42 -12.54 -3.72 2.27
CA PHE A 42 -12.98 -2.94 3.41
C PHE A 42 -14.38 -2.34 3.24
N LEU A 43 -14.72 -1.89 2.02
CA LEU A 43 -16.01 -1.24 1.77
C LEU A 43 -17.16 -2.22 1.58
N TYR A 44 -16.89 -3.41 1.05
CA TYR A 44 -17.92 -4.29 0.49
C TYR A 44 -17.77 -5.77 0.82
N GLY A 45 -16.74 -6.18 1.58
CA GLY A 45 -16.47 -7.57 1.95
C GLY A 45 -15.39 -8.25 1.09
N TYR A 46 -14.97 -9.45 1.46
CA TYR A 46 -13.91 -10.19 0.75
C TYR A 46 -14.28 -10.52 -0.70
N ASP A 47 -13.27 -10.77 -1.54
CA ASP A 47 -13.42 -11.26 -2.93
C ASP A 47 -14.30 -10.44 -3.89
N VAL A 48 -14.57 -9.16 -3.57
CA VAL A 48 -15.33 -8.22 -4.43
C VAL A 48 -14.79 -8.15 -5.86
N GLN A 49 -13.48 -8.37 -6.06
CA GLN A 49 -12.89 -8.44 -7.40
C GLN A 49 -13.49 -9.56 -8.26
N MET A 50 -13.75 -10.73 -7.66
CA MET A 50 -14.33 -11.89 -8.34
C MET A 50 -15.86 -11.84 -8.34
N GLU A 51 -16.47 -11.52 -7.18
CA GLU A 51 -17.93 -11.56 -7.02
C GLU A 51 -18.64 -10.39 -7.69
N ASN A 52 -18.04 -9.19 -7.67
CA ASN A 52 -18.63 -8.00 -8.25
C ASN A 52 -17.60 -7.11 -8.98
N PRO A 53 -17.15 -7.53 -10.18
CA PRO A 53 -16.14 -6.80 -10.96
C PRO A 53 -16.55 -5.36 -11.31
N THR A 54 -17.85 -5.10 -11.43
CA THR A 54 -18.37 -3.75 -11.71
C THR A 54 -18.19 -2.83 -10.50
N LEU A 55 -18.43 -3.34 -9.28
CA LEU A 55 -18.18 -2.61 -8.05
C LEU A 55 -16.69 -2.36 -7.84
N TYR A 56 -15.85 -3.37 -8.09
CA TYR A 56 -14.39 -3.23 -8.05
C TYR A 56 -13.89 -2.13 -9.00
N ARG A 57 -14.36 -2.10 -10.25
CA ARG A 57 -14.06 -1.02 -11.22
C ARG A 57 -14.55 0.35 -10.74
N SER A 58 -15.68 0.40 -10.04
CA SER A 58 -16.21 1.63 -9.44
C SER A 58 -15.30 2.17 -8.31
N VAL A 59 -14.75 1.28 -7.46
CA VAL A 59 -13.78 1.63 -6.42
C VAL A 59 -12.51 2.19 -7.06
N ARG A 60 -11.92 1.49 -8.04
CA ARG A 60 -10.74 1.95 -8.77
C ARG A 60 -10.91 3.37 -9.32
N ARG A 61 -12.00 3.62 -10.04
CA ARG A 61 -12.29 4.97 -10.60
C ARG A 61 -12.43 6.02 -9.51
N THR A 62 -13.00 5.66 -8.35
CA THR A 62 -13.12 6.58 -7.21
C THR A 62 -11.74 6.96 -6.69
N LEU A 63 -10.85 5.98 -6.49
CA LEU A 63 -9.47 6.19 -6.05
C LEU A 63 -8.68 7.04 -7.05
N ASP A 64 -8.79 6.74 -8.36
CA ASP A 64 -8.15 7.53 -9.41
C ASP A 64 -8.65 8.98 -9.43
N THR A 65 -9.94 9.21 -9.18
CA THR A 65 -10.51 10.56 -9.10
C THR A 65 -10.01 11.30 -7.84
N MET A 66 -9.91 10.61 -6.70
CA MET A 66 -9.34 11.18 -5.48
C MET A 66 -7.85 11.53 -5.64
N ALA A 67 -7.10 10.68 -6.35
CA ALA A 67 -5.70 10.94 -6.66
C ALA A 67 -5.53 12.15 -7.58
N LYS A 68 -6.33 12.25 -8.65
CA LYS A 68 -6.35 13.42 -9.53
C LYS A 68 -6.73 14.72 -8.80
N ALA A 69 -7.58 14.61 -7.78
CA ALA A 69 -7.98 15.73 -6.93
C ALA A 69 -6.95 16.08 -5.84
N GLY A 70 -5.81 15.39 -5.77
CA GLY A 70 -4.76 15.61 -4.77
C GLY A 70 -5.12 15.13 -3.35
N GLN A 71 -6.22 14.40 -3.19
CA GLN A 71 -6.61 13.85 -1.88
C GLN A 71 -5.84 12.57 -1.54
N LEU A 72 -5.35 11.87 -2.56
CA LEU A 72 -4.50 10.69 -2.45
C LEU A 72 -3.32 10.84 -3.42
N VAL A 73 -2.28 10.05 -3.21
CA VAL A 73 -1.18 9.87 -4.17
C VAL A 73 -1.14 8.43 -4.64
N ARG A 74 -0.84 8.21 -5.92
CA ARG A 74 -0.58 6.87 -6.48
C ARG A 74 0.87 6.50 -6.20
N VAL A 75 1.08 5.32 -5.64
CA VAL A 75 2.39 4.75 -5.35
C VAL A 75 2.51 3.47 -6.17
N LYS A 76 3.52 3.37 -7.04
CA LYS A 76 3.85 2.12 -7.72
C LYS A 76 4.78 1.31 -6.81
N VAL A 77 4.38 0.10 -6.47
CA VAL A 77 5.16 -0.80 -5.62
C VAL A 77 5.46 -2.07 -6.43
N ASN A 78 6.72 -2.50 -6.40
CA ASN A 78 7.10 -3.81 -6.91
C ASN A 78 6.76 -4.85 -5.84
N GLU A 79 5.78 -5.69 -6.12
CA GLU A 79 5.36 -6.75 -5.21
C GLU A 79 5.66 -8.11 -5.84
N GLY A 80 6.33 -8.97 -5.09
CA GLY A 80 6.48 -10.37 -5.45
C GLY A 80 5.11 -11.06 -5.39
N ARG A 81 4.61 -11.54 -6.52
CA ARG A 81 3.43 -12.42 -6.61
C ARG A 81 3.85 -13.83 -7.00
N GLY A 82 3.00 -14.80 -6.68
CA GLY A 82 3.25 -16.23 -6.89
C GLY A 82 3.75 -16.97 -5.63
N PRO A 83 3.72 -18.31 -5.62
CA PRO A 83 3.97 -19.14 -4.43
C PRO A 83 5.35 -18.95 -3.78
N PHE A 84 6.29 -18.30 -4.48
CA PHE A 84 7.66 -18.07 -4.01
C PHE A 84 8.14 -16.62 -4.23
N GLY A 85 7.23 -15.69 -4.55
CA GLY A 85 7.58 -14.28 -4.74
C GLY A 85 8.47 -13.95 -5.95
N HIS A 86 8.68 -14.90 -6.87
CA HIS A 86 9.56 -14.73 -8.02
C HIS A 86 8.95 -13.91 -9.17
N ILE A 87 7.65 -13.64 -9.16
CA ILE A 87 7.01 -12.80 -10.18
C ILE A 87 6.90 -11.38 -9.62
N ASN A 88 7.84 -10.52 -9.97
CA ASN A 88 7.74 -9.10 -9.65
C ASN A 88 6.61 -8.48 -10.47
N SER A 89 5.58 -7.98 -9.80
CA SER A 89 4.46 -7.27 -10.41
C SER A 89 4.42 -5.83 -9.91
N GLN A 90 4.27 -4.89 -10.83
CA GLN A 90 4.00 -3.50 -10.48
C GLN A 90 2.54 -3.36 -10.05
N VAL A 91 2.33 -3.05 -8.77
CA VAL A 91 1.01 -2.81 -8.18
C VAL A 91 0.86 -1.31 -7.90
N VAL A 92 -0.31 -0.76 -8.23
CA VAL A 92 -0.66 0.62 -7.89
C VAL A 92 -1.38 0.61 -6.55
N ARG A 93 -0.79 1.30 -5.57
CA ARG A 93 -1.35 1.56 -4.26
C ARG A 93 -1.66 3.05 -4.11
N TYR A 94 -2.48 3.38 -3.13
CA TYR A 94 -2.93 4.73 -2.83
C TYR A 94 -2.52 5.09 -1.40
N ALA A 95 -1.96 6.29 -1.23
CA ALA A 95 -1.52 6.80 0.07
C ALA A 95 -2.09 8.20 0.32
N LEU A 96 -2.04 8.67 1.57
CA LEU A 96 -2.22 10.09 1.84
C LEU A 96 -1.01 10.87 1.31
N PRO A 97 -1.20 12.09 0.80
CA PRO A 97 -0.08 12.97 0.47
C PRO A 97 0.83 13.19 1.69
N GLY A 98 2.14 13.04 1.51
CA GLY A 98 3.12 13.24 2.58
C GLY A 98 3.33 12.05 3.52
N THR A 99 2.59 10.94 3.37
CA THR A 99 2.86 9.72 4.15
C THR A 99 3.84 8.79 3.45
N CYS A 100 3.74 8.64 2.13
CA CYS A 100 4.68 7.82 1.35
C CYS A 100 5.49 8.70 0.39
N GLU A 101 6.76 8.38 0.23
CA GLU A 101 7.60 8.94 -0.84
C GLU A 101 7.17 8.30 -2.16
N ALA A 102 6.17 8.91 -2.82
CA ALA A 102 5.63 8.40 -4.07
C ALA A 102 6.57 8.76 -5.22
N ILE A 103 7.12 7.76 -5.92
CA ILE A 103 7.78 8.00 -7.22
C ILE A 103 6.68 8.43 -8.20
N ARG A 104 6.70 9.71 -8.61
CA ARG A 104 5.72 10.27 -9.54
C ARG A 104 5.85 9.60 -10.91
N GLU A 105 4.70 9.31 -11.52
CA GLU A 105 4.61 8.74 -12.87
C GLU A 105 5.20 9.74 -13.87
N GLY A 106 6.41 9.46 -14.38
CA GLY A 106 7.16 10.31 -15.31
C GLY A 106 8.69 10.20 -15.20
N GLU A 107 9.21 9.71 -14.07
CA GLU A 107 10.66 9.49 -13.84
C GLU A 107 11.05 8.01 -13.93
N GLN A 108 10.50 7.27 -14.90
CA GLN A 108 10.94 5.91 -15.13
C GLN A 108 12.17 5.95 -16.04
N LYS A 109 13.38 5.94 -15.44
CA LYS A 109 14.57 5.48 -16.16
C LYS A 109 14.32 4.05 -16.60
N ASP A 110 14.62 3.78 -17.87
CA ASP A 110 14.59 2.47 -18.49
C ASP A 110 15.21 1.43 -17.54
N TYR A 111 14.39 0.50 -17.07
CA TYR A 111 14.79 -0.48 -16.06
C TYR A 111 15.56 -1.61 -16.76
N ILE A 112 16.77 -1.87 -16.29
CA ILE A 112 17.59 -3.03 -16.68
C ILE A 112 17.46 -4.09 -15.58
N GLU A 113 17.44 -5.35 -16.00
CA GLU A 113 17.34 -6.56 -15.18
C GLU A 113 18.32 -6.58 -14.00
N GLY A 114 17.87 -7.22 -12.92
CA GLY A 114 18.47 -7.09 -11.59
C GLY A 114 19.80 -7.80 -11.38
N GLU A 115 20.46 -7.38 -10.31
CA GLU A 115 20.98 -8.22 -9.23
C GLU A 115 21.39 -7.28 -8.10
N CYS A 116 21.07 -7.63 -6.85
CA CYS A 116 21.66 -6.99 -5.68
C CYS A 116 22.68 -7.96 -5.10
N SER A 117 23.88 -7.99 -5.68
CA SER A 117 25.02 -8.68 -5.11
C SER A 117 25.77 -7.72 -4.19
N THR A 118 25.91 -8.11 -2.92
CA THR A 118 26.84 -7.45 -2.01
C THR A 118 28.23 -8.00 -2.30
N VAL A 119 29.17 -7.11 -2.62
CA VAL A 119 30.60 -7.44 -2.60
C VAL A 119 31.15 -7.03 -1.24
N PRO A 120 31.65 -7.97 -0.43
CA PRO A 120 32.72 -7.66 0.50
C PRO A 120 34.00 -8.36 0.03
N ASP A 121 35.03 -7.54 -0.20
CA ASP A 121 36.41 -7.99 -0.34
C ASP A 121 36.94 -8.42 1.04
N ASN A 122 37.17 -9.72 1.15
CA ASN A 122 38.11 -10.46 2.01
C ASN A 122 38.28 -10.09 3.50
N GLY A 123 38.00 -11.09 4.36
CA GLY A 123 38.78 -11.33 5.58
C GLY A 123 37.97 -11.45 6.86
N GLU A 124 37.64 -12.70 7.21
CA GLU A 124 37.50 -13.25 8.57
C GLU A 124 36.63 -12.58 9.65
N LYS A 125 35.78 -13.45 10.23
CA LYS A 125 35.24 -13.51 11.60
C LYS A 125 33.95 -12.77 11.99
N GLU A 126 33.00 -13.64 12.34
CA GLU A 126 32.13 -13.62 13.52
C GLU A 126 30.93 -12.65 13.61
N GLN A 127 29.76 -13.30 13.71
CA GLN A 127 28.66 -13.06 14.65
C GLN A 127 27.94 -11.70 14.65
N GLY A 128 26.61 -11.76 14.51
CA GLY A 128 25.73 -10.83 15.22
C GLY A 128 24.59 -10.24 14.40
N HIS A 129 23.38 -10.66 14.75
CA HIS A 129 22.07 -10.13 14.36
C HIS A 129 21.97 -8.61 14.13
N GLY A 130 21.21 -8.22 13.09
CA GLY A 130 20.74 -6.84 12.92
C GLY A 130 19.92 -6.60 11.65
N GLY A 131 18.96 -7.47 11.31
CA GLY A 131 18.02 -7.22 10.22
C GLY A 131 17.10 -6.05 10.58
N GLY A 132 17.29 -4.89 9.94
CA GLY A 132 16.38 -3.75 10.00
C GLY A 132 15.07 -4.05 9.27
N GLY A 133 14.24 -4.89 9.89
CA GLY A 133 12.92 -5.27 9.38
C GLY A 133 11.90 -4.15 9.61
N TYR A 134 11.34 -3.66 8.51
CA TYR A 134 10.16 -2.80 8.45
C TYR A 134 9.04 -3.39 9.32
N SER A 135 8.63 -2.66 10.36
CA SER A 135 7.50 -3.04 11.22
C SER A 135 6.37 -2.03 11.05
N PRO A 136 5.36 -2.30 10.20
CA PRO A 136 4.24 -1.41 10.02
C PRO A 136 3.26 -1.58 11.20
N GLY A 137 3.07 -0.50 11.97
CA GLY A 137 2.21 -0.50 13.15
C GLY A 137 1.40 0.78 13.25
N TYR A 138 0.11 0.67 13.60
CA TYR A 138 -0.69 1.83 13.99
C TYR A 138 -0.22 2.33 15.36
N ASP A 139 0.12 3.61 15.46
CA ASP A 139 0.45 4.26 16.73
C ASP A 139 -0.82 4.85 17.34
N ALA A 140 -1.39 4.12 18.31
CA ALA A 140 -2.59 4.52 19.01
C ALA A 140 -2.43 5.85 19.79
N GLY A 141 -1.20 6.26 20.14
CA GLY A 141 -0.94 7.55 20.79
C GLY A 141 -0.95 8.73 19.82
N ARG A 142 -0.83 8.49 18.51
CA ARG A 142 -0.80 9.54 17.47
C ARG A 142 -1.96 9.46 16.48
N GLY A 143 -2.76 8.40 16.49
CA GLY A 143 -3.91 8.25 15.58
C GLY A 143 -3.51 8.05 14.11
N ILE A 144 -2.28 7.58 13.85
CA ILE A 144 -1.71 7.45 12.50
C ILE A 144 -0.95 6.14 12.32
N TRP A 145 -0.88 5.68 11.08
CA TRP A 145 0.00 4.57 10.68
C TRP A 145 1.47 5.01 10.81
N ARG A 146 2.28 4.23 11.53
CA ARG A 146 3.74 4.35 11.42
C ARG A 146 4.21 3.59 10.19
N LEU A 147 4.88 4.32 9.31
CA LEU A 147 5.68 3.82 8.21
C LEU A 147 7.13 3.69 8.68
#